data_AF-A0A3N4SAJ7-F1
#
_entry.id   AF-A0A3N4SAJ7-F1
#
_cell.length_a   1.000
_cell.length_b   1.000
_cell.length_c   1.000
_cell.angle_alpha   90.00
_cell.angle_beta   90.00
_cell.angle_gamma   90.00
#
_symmetry.space_group_name_H-M   'P 1'
#
loop_
_entity.id
_entity.type
_entity.pdbx_description
1 polymer ?
#
loop_
_entity_poly.entity_id
_entity_poly.type
_entity_poly.pdbx_seq_one_letter_code
_entity_poly.pdbx_strand_id
1 'polypeptide(L)'
;MTDEPLDVANLQRRLAEFAAARDWRQYHTPKNLVAALSVEASELVEIFQWLTPEESARVMDDPDTAHKVTDEVADVLSYLLQFCEVLDIDPLAALDAKIARNEKRFPPA
;
A
#
# COMPACT_ATOMS: atom_id res chain seq x y z
N MET A 1 4.92 -10.84 -24.35
CA MET A 1 4.67 -10.48 -22.95
C MET A 1 3.25 -10.89 -22.67
N THR A 2 3.06 -11.95 -21.89
CA THR A 2 1.72 -12.38 -21.47
C THR A 2 1.10 -11.26 -20.63
N ASP A 3 -0.13 -10.86 -20.95
CA ASP A 3 -0.98 -10.05 -20.07
C ASP A 3 -1.23 -10.86 -18.80
N GLU A 4 -0.28 -10.82 -17.86
CA GLU A 4 -0.55 -11.32 -16.52
C GLU A 4 -1.66 -10.45 -15.91
N PRO A 5 -2.70 -11.06 -15.31
CA PRO A 5 -3.77 -10.31 -14.70
C PRO A 5 -3.23 -9.37 -13.62
N LEU A 6 -3.74 -8.13 -13.60
CA LEU A 6 -3.40 -7.16 -12.57
C LEU A 6 -4.14 -7.54 -11.28
N ASP A 7 -3.56 -8.45 -10.51
CA ASP A 7 -4.03 -8.87 -9.20
C ASP A 7 -2.94 -8.71 -8.13
N VAL A 8 -3.36 -8.72 -6.86
CA VAL A 8 -2.47 -8.48 -5.72
C VAL A 8 -1.37 -9.53 -5.63
N ALA A 9 -1.67 -10.79 -5.91
CA ALA A 9 -0.69 -11.88 -5.84
C ALA A 9 0.41 -11.71 -6.90
N ASN A 10 0.05 -11.29 -8.13
CA ASN A 10 1.00 -11.01 -9.19
C ASN A 10 1.84 -9.77 -8.89
N LEU A 11 1.25 -8.71 -8.33
CA LEU A 11 2.01 -7.54 -7.89
C LEU A 11 2.99 -7.87 -6.76
N GLN A 12 2.57 -8.65 -5.76
CA GLN A 12 3.43 -9.11 -4.66
C GLN A 12 4.60 -9.96 -5.19
N ARG A 13 4.33 -10.89 -6.12
CA ARG A 13 5.37 -11.69 -6.79
C ARG A 13 6.36 -10.80 -7.55
N ARG A 14 5.87 -9.82 -8.33
CA ARG A 14 6.71 -8.87 -9.07
C ARG A 14 7.62 -8.06 -8.13
N LEU A 15 7.13 -7.64 -6.96
CA LEU A 15 7.93 -6.96 -5.93
C LEU A 15 8.99 -7.88 -5.33
N ALA A 16 8.63 -9.13 -5.01
CA ALA A 16 9.58 -10.11 -4.49
C ALA A 16 10.70 -10.43 -5.50
N GLU A 17 10.36 -10.58 -6.78
CA GLU A 17 11.32 -10.76 -7.87
C GLU A 17 12.24 -9.54 -8.05
N PHE A 18 11.67 -8.33 -7.99
CA PHE A 18 12.41 -7.07 -8.06
C PHE A 18 13.46 -6.97 -6.95
N ALA A 19 13.08 -7.30 -5.71
CA ALA A 19 13.96 -7.30 -4.54
C ALA A 19 15.01 -8.40 -4.63
N ALA A 20 14.64 -9.60 -5.07
CA ALA A 20 15.54 -10.71 -5.26
C ALA A 20 16.64 -10.41 -6.29
N ALA A 21 16.28 -9.78 -7.41
CA ALA A 21 17.22 -9.41 -8.47
C ALA A 21 18.28 -8.37 -8.03
N ARG A 22 18.04 -7.67 -6.93
CA ARG A 22 18.93 -6.64 -6.36
C ARG A 22 19.61 -7.07 -5.07
N ASP A 23 19.42 -8.32 -4.64
CA ASP A 23 19.87 -8.83 -3.35
C ASP A 23 19.33 -8.01 -2.15
N TRP A 24 18.14 -7.40 -2.30
CA TRP A 24 17.54 -6.55 -1.26
C TRP A 24 16.80 -7.33 -0.18
N ARG A 25 16.54 -8.62 -0.42
CA ARG A 25 15.86 -9.51 0.55
C ARG A 25 16.53 -9.52 1.93
N GLN A 26 17.84 -9.30 2.01
CA GLN A 26 18.57 -9.18 3.27
C GLN A 26 18.13 -7.98 4.15
N TYR A 27 17.59 -6.93 3.54
CA TYR A 27 17.09 -5.74 4.23
C TYR A 27 15.60 -5.85 4.61
N HIS A 28 14.87 -6.80 4.02
CA HIS A 28 13.43 -6.98 4.16
C HIS A 28 13.07 -7.74 5.44
N THR A 29 13.61 -7.31 6.58
CA THR A 29 13.13 -7.81 7.88
C THR A 29 11.75 -7.20 8.18
N PRO A 30 10.85 -7.89 8.92
CA PRO A 30 9.54 -7.33 9.27
C PRO A 30 9.64 -5.94 9.93
N LYS A 31 10.65 -5.73 10.78
CA LYS A 31 10.92 -4.44 11.43
C LYS A 31 11.26 -3.34 10.42
N ASN A 32 12.09 -3.63 9.43
CA ASN A 32 12.48 -2.63 8.44
C ASN A 32 11.32 -2.30 7.50
N LEU A 33 10.57 -3.31 7.07
CA LEU A 33 9.42 -3.14 6.18
C LEU A 33 8.29 -2.34 6.83
N VAL A 34 7.96 -2.61 8.09
CA VAL A 34 6.94 -1.81 8.80
C VAL A 34 7.41 -0.38 9.06
N ALA A 35 8.72 -0.18 9.27
CA ALA A 35 9.29 1.16 9.39
C ALA A 35 9.19 1.94 8.06
N ALA A 36 9.58 1.32 6.95
CA ALA A 36 9.45 1.91 5.62
C ALA A 36 7.98 2.22 5.27
N LEU A 37 7.06 1.27 5.51
CA LEU A 37 5.63 1.48 5.36
C LEU A 37 5.13 2.72 6.12
N SER A 38 5.64 2.95 7.34
CA SER A 38 5.27 4.12 8.14
C SER A 38 5.83 5.43 7.57
N VAL A 39 6.98 5.38 6.89
CA VAL A 39 7.57 6.54 6.21
C VAL A 39 6.71 6.92 5.01
N GLU A 40 6.41 5.98 4.11
CA GLU A 40 5.59 6.29 2.92
C GLU A 40 4.18 6.73 3.29
N ALA A 41 3.60 6.17 4.36
CA ALA A 41 2.33 6.65 4.88
C ALA A 41 2.43 8.10 5.41
N SER A 42 3.59 8.50 5.92
CA SER A 42 3.86 9.88 6.35
C SER A 42 4.10 10.80 5.15
N GLU A 43 4.80 10.35 4.11
CA GLU A 43 4.98 11.08 2.85
C GLU A 43 3.62 11.37 2.18
N LEU A 44 2.71 10.38 2.17
CA LEU A 44 1.33 10.60 1.77
C LEU A 44 0.66 11.69 2.62
N VAL A 45 0.82 11.66 3.95
CA VAL A 45 0.25 12.68 4.85
C VAL A 45 0.82 14.07 4.58
N GLU A 46 2.11 14.18 4.25
CA GLU A 46 2.77 15.48 3.98
C GLU A 46 2.11 16.24 2.83
N ILE A 47 1.56 15.54 1.83
CA ILE A 47 0.83 16.15 0.72
C ILE A 47 -0.42 16.90 1.22
N PHE A 48 -1.07 16.40 2.28
CA PHE A 48 -2.35 16.92 2.78
C PHE A 48 -2.21 17.83 4.00
N GLN A 49 -1.07 17.79 4.70
CA GLN A 49 -0.95 18.31 6.08
C GLN A 49 -1.34 19.78 6.27
N TRP A 50 -1.24 20.62 5.23
CA TRP A 50 -1.57 22.05 5.27
C TRP A 50 -2.80 22.43 4.47
N LEU A 51 -3.49 21.46 3.85
CA LEU A 51 -4.68 21.71 3.05
C LEU A 51 -5.91 21.92 3.95
N THR A 52 -6.78 22.84 3.54
CA THR A 52 -8.15 22.90 4.05
C THR A 52 -8.96 21.67 3.59
N PRO A 53 -10.10 21.37 4.21
CA PRO A 53 -11.00 20.32 3.74
C PRO A 53 -11.41 20.50 2.26
N GLU A 54 -11.65 21.73 1.82
CA GLU A 54 -12.06 22.04 0.44
C GLU A 54 -10.91 21.92 -0.58
N GLU A 55 -9.67 22.16 -0.15
CA GLU A 55 -8.47 21.93 -0.97
C GLU A 55 -8.12 20.44 -1.04
N SER A 56 -8.17 19.72 0.08
CA SER A 56 -7.87 18.28 0.11
C SER A 56 -8.84 17.46 -0.74
N ALA A 57 -10.11 17.85 -0.82
CA ALA A 57 -11.09 17.24 -1.72
C ALA A 57 -10.78 17.45 -3.22
N ARG A 58 -9.93 18.43 -3.56
CA ARG A 58 -9.52 18.80 -4.92
C ARG A 58 -8.04 18.54 -5.19
N VAL A 59 -7.35 17.82 -4.30
CA VAL A 59 -5.91 17.52 -4.43
C VAL A 59 -5.55 16.83 -5.75
N MET A 60 -6.51 16.16 -6.38
CA MET A 60 -6.33 15.45 -7.65
C MET A 60 -6.59 16.32 -8.89
N ASP A 61 -7.10 17.56 -8.73
CA ASP A 61 -7.40 18.47 -9.84
C ASP A 61 -6.11 19.08 -10.43
N ASP A 62 -5.07 19.22 -9.61
CA ASP A 62 -3.73 19.65 -10.05
C ASP A 62 -2.88 18.41 -10.42
N PRO A 63 -2.37 18.32 -11.66
CA PRO A 63 -1.60 17.14 -12.10
C PRO A 63 -0.35 16.85 -11.27
N ASP A 64 0.31 17.88 -10.74
CA ASP A 64 1.55 17.72 -9.97
C ASP A 64 1.26 17.09 -8.60
N THR A 65 0.22 17.54 -7.89
CA THR A 65 -0.20 16.89 -6.62
C THR A 65 -0.85 15.53 -6.86
N ALA A 66 -1.61 15.36 -7.93
CA ALA A 66 -2.24 14.08 -8.28
C ALA A 66 -1.19 12.97 -8.50
N HIS A 67 -0.09 13.29 -9.18
CA HIS A 67 1.00 12.34 -9.39
C HIS A 67 1.64 11.91 -8.07
N LYS A 68 1.94 12.87 -7.18
CA LYS A 68 2.51 12.58 -5.85
C LYS A 68 1.59 11.67 -5.03
N VAL A 69 0.30 11.98 -4.96
CA VAL A 69 -0.67 11.13 -4.23
C VAL A 69 -0.68 9.72 -4.79
N THR A 70 -0.62 9.59 -6.13
CA THR A 70 -0.62 8.27 -6.80
C THR A 70 0.63 7.48 -6.45
N ASP A 71 1.80 8.12 -6.45
CA ASP A 71 3.08 7.48 -6.13
C ASP A 71 3.10 7.04 -4.66
N GLU A 72 2.73 7.91 -3.71
CA GLU A 72 2.75 7.56 -2.28
C GLU A 72 1.72 6.45 -1.93
N VAL A 73 0.56 6.43 -2.60
CA VAL A 73 -0.39 5.33 -2.46
C VAL A 73 0.22 4.02 -2.96
N ALA A 74 0.95 4.05 -4.07
CA ALA A 74 1.64 2.89 -4.61
C ALA A 74 2.77 2.41 -3.68
N ASP A 75 3.52 3.32 -3.08
CA ASP A 75 4.61 3.00 -2.16
C ASP A 75 4.10 2.42 -0.83
N VAL A 76 3.04 2.99 -0.25
CA VAL A 76 2.33 2.40 0.90
C VAL A 76 1.86 0.98 0.58
N LEU A 77 1.22 0.77 -0.57
CA LEU A 77 0.77 -0.56 -0.98
C LEU A 77 1.97 -1.51 -1.18
N SER A 78 3.03 -1.04 -1.83
CA SER A 78 4.24 -1.82 -2.12
C SER A 78 4.88 -2.37 -0.84
N TYR A 79 5.11 -1.52 0.17
CA TYR A 79 5.69 -1.99 1.43
C TYR A 79 4.74 -2.86 2.24
N LEU A 80 3.43 -2.61 2.18
CA LEU A 80 2.46 -3.50 2.82
C LEU A 80 2.49 -4.91 2.21
N LEU A 81 2.53 -5.02 0.87
CA LEU A 81 2.62 -6.32 0.19
C LEU A 81 3.95 -7.03 0.49
N GLN A 82 5.07 -6.31 0.52
CA GLN A 82 6.36 -6.89 0.90
C GLN A 82 6.40 -7.34 2.36
N PHE A 83 5.76 -6.58 3.26
CA PHE A 83 5.59 -6.96 4.67
C PHE A 83 4.75 -8.22 4.82
N CYS A 84 3.64 -8.31 4.08
CA CYS A 84 2.79 -9.49 4.02
C CYS A 84 3.55 -10.72 3.50
N GLU A 85 4.33 -10.57 2.43
CA GLU A 85 5.17 -11.64 1.86
C GLU A 85 6.12 -12.24 2.90
N VAL A 86 6.86 -11.40 3.64
CA VAL A 86 7.85 -11.87 4.61
C VAL A 86 7.21 -12.55 5.84
N LEU A 87 5.96 -12.23 6.14
CA LEU A 87 5.20 -12.80 7.26
C LEU A 87 4.20 -13.89 6.86
N ASP A 88 4.15 -14.27 5.57
CA ASP A 88 3.19 -15.25 5.04
C ASP A 88 1.72 -14.87 5.33
N ILE A 89 1.38 -13.60 5.08
CA ILE A 89 0.03 -13.06 5.23
C ILE A 89 -0.58 -12.87 3.85
N ASP A 90 -1.77 -13.46 3.61
CA ASP A 90 -2.60 -13.10 2.46
C ASP A 90 -3.40 -11.82 2.78
N PRO A 91 -3.08 -10.67 2.14
CA PRO A 91 -3.74 -9.41 2.42
C PRO A 91 -5.22 -9.40 2.02
N LEU A 92 -5.62 -10.14 0.97
CA LEU A 92 -7.01 -10.21 0.51
C LEU A 92 -7.86 -11.00 1.50
N ALA A 93 -7.37 -12.17 1.92
CA ALA A 93 -8.05 -12.97 2.93
C ALA A 93 -8.13 -12.23 4.28
N ALA A 94 -7.07 -11.50 4.66
CA ALA A 94 -7.05 -10.69 5.88
C ALA A 94 -8.09 -9.56 5.87
N LEU A 95 -8.22 -8.87 4.73
CA LEU A 95 -9.20 -7.79 4.55
C LEU A 95 -10.64 -8.35 4.52
N ASP A 96 -10.90 -9.41 3.76
CA ASP A 96 -12.22 -10.06 3.69
C ASP A 96 -12.72 -10.48 5.09
N ALA A 97 -11.88 -11.18 5.84
CA ALA A 97 -12.20 -11.58 7.20
C ALA A 97 -12.44 -10.37 8.12
N LYS A 98 -11.73 -9.26 7.91
CA LYS A 98 -11.91 -8.02 8.68
C LYS A 98 -13.24 -7.33 8.33
N ILE A 99 -13.62 -7.29 7.05
CA ILE A 99 -14.90 -6.75 6.58
C ILE A 99 -16.06 -7.54 7.21
N ALA A 100 -16.05 -8.87 7.12
CA ALA A 100 -17.09 -9.71 7.74
C ALA A 100 -17.25 -9.47 9.25
N ARG A 101 -16.13 -9.24 9.98
CA ARG A 101 -16.18 -8.85 11.40
C ARG A 101 -16.76 -7.45 11.60
N ASN A 102 -16.48 -6.51 10.71
CA ASN A 102 -16.99 -5.15 10.79
C ASN A 102 -18.50 -5.09 10.52
N GLU A 103 -19.00 -5.81 9.52
CA GLU A 103 -20.43 -5.90 9.21
C GLU A 103 -21.24 -6.45 10.39
N LYS A 104 -20.70 -7.47 11.08
CA LYS A 104 -21.32 -8.00 12.30
C LYS A 104 -21.28 -6.99 13.46
N ARG A 105 -20.20 -6.22 13.58
CA ARG A 105 -20.01 -5.24 14.67
C ARG A 105 -20.84 -3.97 14.46
N PHE A 106 -21.07 -3.59 13.21
CA PHE A 106 -21.74 -2.36 12.79
C PHE A 106 -22.80 -2.70 11.74
N PRO A 107 -23.94 -3.31 12.13
CA PRO A 107 -24.99 -3.64 11.18
C PRO A 107 -25.63 -2.37 10.58
N PRO A 108 -26.18 -2.45 9.36
CA PRO A 108 -26.97 -1.36 8.79
C PRO A 108 -28.21 -1.09 9.67
N ALA A 109 -28.66 0.16 9.66
CA ALA A 109 -29.89 0.58 10.33
C ALA A 109 -31.15 0.00 9.68
#